data_AF-A0A7S4KY61-F1
#
_entry.id   AF-A0A7S4KY61-F1
#
_cell.length_a   1.000
_cell.length_b   1.000
_cell.length_c   1.000
_cell.angle_alpha   90.00
_cell.angle_beta   90.00
_cell.angle_gamma   90.00
#
_symmetry.space_group_name_H-M   'P 1'
#
loop_
_entity.id
_entity.type
_entity.pdbx_description
1 polymer ?
#
loop_
_entity_poly.entity_id
_entity_poly.type
_entity_poly.pdbx_seq_one_letter_code
_entity_poly.pdbx_strand_id
1 'polypeptide(L)'
;MAEMFAGLIYRPPRKEYKVADLGPNRYIVKGQMCTREDVDIVSRRNLVLRGSLYLPVVKETMKVTSPVPCVVYLHGNSGSRIDADDVVDSFLVEQMSVFTVDFGGCGLSDGDIVTLGWKECDDLKSVLDYLSSNRNISSIGLYGRSMGAATAMLVAADESYYHLISGMVLDSCYTSVRQVISELAYKYVGKIPLVPLESMIDDAVESLRVAVLSKADFDINFVDVLAVAPRCSCPCLIGHASDDQLVLSSHAQKIFQHYGGRKEINVFQGDHNSIRPSEFRDQVVQFLQDCFKNDVKQQGAEKSPRKEQQTSLPTPTSPPAPAPAPAPAPAPAP
;
A
#
# COMPACT_ATOMS: atom_id res chain seq x y z
N MET A 1 -0.65 24.11 24.38
CA MET A 1 -0.99 24.16 22.93
C MET A 1 -0.47 22.92 22.22
N ALA A 2 0.84 22.62 22.27
CA ALA A 2 1.42 21.40 21.68
C ALA A 2 0.73 20.10 22.15
N GLU A 3 0.44 19.94 23.45
CA GLU A 3 -0.27 18.75 23.95
C GLU A 3 -1.68 18.56 23.35
N MET A 4 -2.42 19.65 23.15
CA MET A 4 -3.76 19.61 22.55
C MET A 4 -3.66 19.16 21.08
N PHE A 5 -2.70 19.70 20.32
CA PHE A 5 -2.45 19.28 18.94
C PHE A 5 -1.88 17.87 18.85
N ALA A 6 -1.08 17.44 19.83
CA ALA A 6 -0.56 16.07 19.90
C ALA A 6 -1.72 15.07 20.04
N GLY A 7 -2.71 15.39 20.89
CA GLY A 7 -3.92 14.57 21.03
C GLY A 7 -4.63 14.32 19.70
N LEU A 8 -4.73 15.34 18.84
CA LEU A 8 -5.35 15.21 17.52
C LEU A 8 -4.53 14.35 16.54
N ILE A 9 -3.22 14.18 16.79
CA ILE A 9 -2.33 13.34 15.99
C ILE A 9 -2.48 11.87 16.37
N TYR A 10 -2.32 11.53 17.65
CA TYR A 10 -2.26 10.13 18.07
C TYR A 10 -3.59 9.58 18.59
N ARG A 11 -4.58 10.43 18.89
CA ARG A 11 -5.91 10.04 19.36
C ARG A 11 -6.98 10.96 18.75
N PRO A 12 -7.12 10.96 17.42
CA PRO A 12 -8.17 11.72 16.76
C PRO A 12 -9.56 11.26 17.22
N PRO A 13 -10.60 12.07 17.01
CA PRO A 13 -11.98 11.62 17.17
C PRO A 13 -12.20 10.33 16.38
N ARG A 14 -12.64 9.29 17.08
CA ARG A 14 -12.92 7.99 16.48
C ARG A 14 -14.25 8.07 15.73
N LYS A 15 -14.27 7.56 14.50
CA LYS A 15 -15.49 7.45 13.71
C LYS A 15 -16.44 6.44 14.36
N GLU A 16 -17.61 6.90 14.76
CA GLU A 16 -18.69 6.04 15.26
C GLU A 16 -19.63 5.65 14.12
N TYR A 17 -19.95 4.36 14.04
CA TYR A 17 -20.93 3.81 13.10
C TYR A 17 -21.42 2.44 13.61
N LYS A 18 -22.53 1.95 13.07
CA LYS A 18 -23.08 0.62 13.35
C LYS A 18 -22.73 -0.32 12.20
N VAL A 19 -22.59 -1.61 12.49
CA VAL A 19 -22.36 -2.63 11.44
C VAL A 19 -23.46 -2.62 10.36
N ALA A 20 -24.69 -2.22 10.71
CA ALA A 20 -25.78 -2.07 9.75
C ALA A 20 -25.55 -0.92 8.73
N ASP A 21 -24.73 0.08 9.07
CA ASP A 21 -24.43 1.21 8.19
C ASP A 21 -23.50 0.80 7.04
N LEU A 22 -22.84 -0.37 7.13
CA LEU A 22 -22.05 -0.98 6.05
C LEU A 22 -22.94 -1.66 4.98
N GLY A 23 -24.27 -1.53 5.10
CA GLY A 23 -25.24 -2.18 4.23
C GLY A 23 -25.60 -3.62 4.66
N PRO A 24 -26.36 -4.36 3.82
CA PRO A 24 -26.72 -5.75 4.07
C PRO A 24 -25.59 -6.71 3.70
N ASN A 25 -25.60 -7.92 4.27
CA ASN A 25 -24.61 -8.96 3.94
C ASN A 25 -24.79 -9.55 2.54
N ARG A 26 -25.91 -9.25 1.87
CA ARG A 26 -26.23 -9.71 0.51
C ARG A 26 -26.98 -8.61 -0.22
N TYR A 27 -26.52 -8.25 -1.40
CA TYR A 27 -27.12 -7.19 -2.20
C TYR A 27 -26.77 -7.34 -3.68
N ILE A 28 -27.44 -6.54 -4.52
CA ILE A 28 -27.22 -6.53 -5.97
C ILE A 28 -26.71 -5.15 -6.38
N VAL A 29 -25.57 -5.11 -7.06
CA VAL A 29 -24.97 -3.90 -7.63
C VAL A 29 -24.98 -4.03 -9.14
N LYS A 30 -25.72 -3.17 -9.85
CA LYS A 30 -25.83 -3.19 -11.34
C LYS A 30 -26.06 -4.60 -11.94
N GLY A 31 -26.82 -5.45 -11.23
CA GLY A 31 -27.13 -6.83 -11.65
C GLY A 31 -26.17 -7.91 -11.14
N GLN A 32 -25.00 -7.53 -10.61
CA GLN A 32 -24.05 -8.43 -9.96
C GLN A 32 -24.52 -8.75 -8.53
N MET A 33 -24.60 -10.03 -8.17
CA MET A 33 -24.88 -10.44 -6.79
C MET A 33 -23.60 -10.34 -5.97
N CYS A 34 -23.70 -9.74 -4.79
CA CYS A 34 -22.57 -9.49 -3.91
C CYS A 34 -22.87 -9.96 -2.48
N THR A 35 -21.83 -10.35 -1.76
CA THR A 35 -21.89 -10.70 -0.34
C THR A 35 -20.90 -9.87 0.45
N ARG A 36 -21.24 -9.50 1.69
CA ARG A 36 -20.29 -8.99 2.69
C ARG A 36 -20.12 -10.02 3.80
N GLU A 37 -18.87 -10.33 4.10
CA GLU A 37 -18.46 -11.14 5.25
C GLU A 37 -17.67 -10.25 6.22
N ASP A 38 -18.19 -10.07 7.43
CA ASP A 38 -17.49 -9.34 8.49
C ASP A 38 -16.54 -10.29 9.23
N VAL A 39 -15.30 -9.87 9.42
CA VAL A 39 -14.22 -10.70 9.96
C VAL A 39 -13.45 -9.97 11.04
N ASP A 40 -12.97 -10.74 12.01
CA ASP A 40 -12.08 -10.27 13.07
C ASP A 40 -10.66 -10.78 12.79
N ILE A 41 -9.71 -9.86 12.66
CA ILE A 41 -8.30 -10.17 12.43
C ILE A 41 -7.50 -9.77 13.66
N VAL A 42 -6.81 -10.72 14.29
CA VAL A 42 -5.87 -10.40 15.36
C VAL A 42 -4.58 -9.85 14.73
N SER A 43 -4.30 -8.58 14.98
CA SER A 43 -3.07 -7.94 14.50
C SER A 43 -1.83 -8.48 15.21
N ARG A 44 -0.65 -8.20 14.65
CA ARG A 44 0.66 -8.48 15.27
C ARG A 44 0.84 -7.81 16.64
N ARG A 45 0.01 -6.81 16.94
CA ARG A 45 -0.02 -6.07 18.21
C ARG A 45 -1.10 -6.60 19.17
N ASN A 46 -1.70 -7.76 18.88
CA ASN A 46 -2.80 -8.38 19.63
C ASN A 46 -4.07 -7.52 19.74
N LEU A 47 -4.30 -6.62 18.79
CA LEU A 47 -5.58 -5.91 18.65
C LEU A 47 -6.52 -6.69 17.75
N VAL A 48 -7.80 -6.76 18.09
CA VAL A 48 -8.83 -7.24 17.17
C VAL A 48 -9.18 -6.12 16.18
N LEU A 49 -8.82 -6.34 14.92
CA LEU A 49 -9.17 -5.47 13.80
C LEU A 49 -10.50 -5.93 13.19
N ARG A 50 -11.42 -4.98 12.98
CA ARG A 50 -12.70 -5.23 12.32
C ARG A 50 -12.55 -5.04 10.82
N GLY A 51 -12.69 -6.12 10.08
CA GLY A 51 -12.64 -6.15 8.62
C GLY A 51 -13.97 -6.53 7.99
N SER A 52 -14.17 -6.15 6.74
CA SER A 52 -15.29 -6.61 5.92
C SER A 52 -14.78 -6.97 4.53
N LEU A 53 -15.02 -8.22 4.12
CA LEU A 53 -14.71 -8.73 2.79
C LEU A 53 -15.98 -8.74 1.93
N TYR A 54 -15.98 -7.94 0.88
CA TYR A 54 -17.03 -7.87 -0.12
C TYR A 54 -16.65 -8.72 -1.33
N LEU A 55 -17.52 -9.66 -1.72
CA LEU A 55 -17.25 -10.61 -2.80
C LEU A 55 -18.34 -10.52 -3.88
N PRO A 56 -17.96 -10.46 -5.17
CA PRO A 56 -18.90 -10.77 -6.24
C PRO A 56 -19.12 -12.29 -6.28
N VAL A 57 -20.38 -12.72 -6.25
CA VAL A 57 -20.77 -14.14 -6.22
C VAL A 57 -21.74 -14.49 -7.34
N VAL A 58 -21.78 -15.77 -7.71
CA VAL A 58 -22.81 -16.28 -8.62
C VAL A 58 -24.15 -16.34 -7.89
N LYS A 59 -25.18 -15.76 -8.51
CA LYS A 59 -26.50 -15.55 -7.89
C LYS A 59 -27.17 -16.84 -7.43
N GLU A 60 -27.00 -17.92 -8.17
CA GLU A 60 -27.63 -19.22 -7.89
C GLU A 60 -26.98 -19.96 -6.73
N THR A 61 -25.65 -19.87 -6.63
CA THR A 61 -24.87 -20.65 -5.65
C THR A 61 -24.47 -19.84 -4.42
N MET A 62 -24.54 -18.51 -4.50
CA MET A 62 -24.01 -17.57 -3.51
C MET A 62 -22.53 -17.82 -3.20
N LYS A 63 -21.78 -18.32 -4.19
CA LYS A 63 -20.37 -18.65 -4.07
C LYS A 63 -19.56 -17.96 -5.16
N VAL A 64 -18.31 -17.69 -4.81
CA VAL A 64 -17.25 -17.38 -5.76
C VAL A 64 -16.92 -18.67 -6.52
N THR A 65 -17.03 -18.65 -7.86
CA THR A 65 -16.74 -19.83 -8.69
C THR A 65 -15.27 -19.98 -9.05
N SER A 66 -14.52 -18.89 -9.00
CA SER A 66 -13.08 -18.82 -9.23
C SER A 66 -12.48 -17.68 -8.41
N PRO A 67 -11.25 -17.80 -7.89
CA PRO A 67 -10.63 -16.73 -7.11
C PRO A 67 -10.63 -15.40 -7.88
N VAL A 68 -10.90 -14.29 -7.20
CA VAL A 68 -10.98 -12.95 -7.78
C VAL A 68 -9.90 -12.03 -7.18
N PRO A 69 -9.45 -10.98 -7.88
CA PRO A 69 -8.56 -10.00 -7.30
C PRO A 69 -9.23 -9.25 -6.14
N CYS A 70 -8.46 -8.86 -5.13
CA CYS A 70 -8.94 -8.10 -3.99
C CYS A 70 -8.30 -6.72 -3.91
N VAL A 71 -9.12 -5.69 -3.79
CA VAL A 71 -8.69 -4.34 -3.45
C VAL A 71 -8.81 -4.13 -1.95
N VAL A 72 -7.70 -3.87 -1.27
CA VAL A 72 -7.71 -3.49 0.15
C VAL A 72 -7.81 -1.98 0.26
N TYR A 73 -8.94 -1.50 0.76
CA TYR A 73 -9.14 -0.09 1.03
C TYR A 73 -8.60 0.28 2.42
N LEU A 74 -7.71 1.27 2.48
CA LEU A 74 -7.04 1.73 3.68
C LEU A 74 -7.45 3.18 3.94
N HIS A 75 -8.25 3.39 4.99
CA HIS A 75 -8.81 4.70 5.30
C HIS A 75 -7.76 5.68 5.84
N GLY A 76 -8.13 6.97 5.83
CA GLY A 76 -7.31 8.05 6.37
C GLY A 76 -7.41 8.21 7.89
N ASN A 77 -6.71 9.19 8.43
CA ASN A 77 -6.80 9.54 9.85
C ASN A 77 -8.25 9.94 10.22
N SER A 78 -8.73 9.52 11.40
CA SER A 78 -10.14 9.69 11.84
C SER A 78 -11.19 8.94 10.99
N GLY A 79 -10.75 8.11 10.04
CA GLY A 79 -11.62 7.31 9.18
C GLY A 79 -12.01 5.96 9.79
N SER A 80 -12.72 5.16 9.00
CA SER A 80 -13.02 3.76 9.28
C SER A 80 -13.32 3.00 7.99
N ARG A 81 -13.58 1.69 8.08
CA ARG A 81 -13.91 0.82 6.95
C ARG A 81 -15.17 1.23 6.20
N ILE A 82 -16.06 2.02 6.82
CA ILE A 82 -17.24 2.58 6.14
C ILE A 82 -16.88 3.58 5.06
N ASP A 83 -15.69 4.21 5.14
CA ASP A 83 -15.25 5.21 4.15
C ASP A 83 -15.07 4.59 2.75
N ALA A 84 -15.01 3.26 2.65
CA ALA A 84 -14.94 2.54 1.39
C ALA A 84 -16.29 2.47 0.64
N ASP A 85 -17.40 2.84 1.27
CA ASP A 85 -18.75 2.77 0.68
C ASP A 85 -18.80 3.47 -0.70
N ASP A 86 -18.08 4.57 -0.84
CA ASP A 86 -17.97 5.36 -2.07
C ASP A 86 -17.33 4.60 -3.27
N VAL A 87 -16.65 3.48 -3.03
CA VAL A 87 -15.84 2.78 -4.05
C VAL A 87 -16.11 1.28 -4.15
N VAL A 88 -16.65 0.64 -3.12
CA VAL A 88 -16.87 -0.82 -3.05
C VAL A 88 -17.63 -1.33 -4.27
N ASP A 89 -18.76 -0.72 -4.57
CA ASP A 89 -19.63 -1.12 -5.69
C ASP A 89 -18.93 -1.05 -7.05
N SER A 90 -18.03 -0.07 -7.24
CA SER A 90 -17.33 0.14 -8.50
C SER A 90 -16.32 -0.98 -8.80
N PHE A 91 -15.76 -1.60 -7.77
CA PHE A 91 -14.88 -2.76 -7.93
C PHE A 91 -15.66 -4.06 -8.07
N LEU A 92 -16.76 -4.22 -7.33
CA LEU A 92 -17.57 -5.44 -7.34
C LEU A 92 -18.18 -5.73 -8.71
N VAL A 93 -18.68 -4.71 -9.40
CA VAL A 93 -19.25 -4.86 -10.76
C VAL A 93 -18.21 -5.28 -11.79
N GLU A 94 -16.94 -5.03 -11.49
CA GLU A 94 -15.79 -5.38 -12.32
C GLU A 94 -15.13 -6.70 -11.90
N GLN A 95 -15.85 -7.54 -11.13
CA GLN A 95 -15.40 -8.85 -10.66
C GLN A 95 -14.13 -8.78 -9.79
N MET A 96 -13.95 -7.69 -9.04
CA MET A 96 -12.92 -7.56 -8.01
C MET A 96 -13.58 -7.51 -6.64
N SER A 97 -13.06 -8.29 -5.69
CA SER A 97 -13.47 -8.20 -4.29
C SER A 97 -12.86 -6.96 -3.63
N VAL A 98 -13.46 -6.52 -2.52
CA VAL A 98 -12.95 -5.39 -1.73
C VAL A 98 -12.82 -5.83 -0.29
N PHE A 99 -11.65 -5.61 0.31
CA PHE A 99 -11.46 -5.73 1.74
C PHE A 99 -11.34 -4.35 2.36
N THR A 100 -12.11 -4.12 3.41
CA THR A 100 -12.11 -2.85 4.15
C THR A 100 -11.78 -3.16 5.60
N VAL A 101 -11.01 -2.30 6.27
CA VAL A 101 -10.55 -2.55 7.64
C VAL A 101 -10.59 -1.28 8.47
N ASP A 102 -11.04 -1.41 9.72
CA ASP A 102 -10.80 -0.41 10.75
C ASP A 102 -9.38 -0.64 11.28
N PHE A 103 -8.45 0.30 11.06
CA PHE A 103 -7.13 0.23 11.69
C PHE A 103 -7.24 0.23 13.23
N GLY A 104 -6.21 -0.26 13.94
CA GLY A 104 -6.17 -0.16 15.39
C GLY A 104 -6.32 1.29 15.85
N GLY A 105 -7.12 1.54 16.89
CA GLY A 105 -7.47 2.89 17.30
C GLY A 105 -8.63 3.53 16.53
N CYS A 106 -9.13 2.91 15.46
CA CYS A 106 -10.17 3.46 14.59
C CYS A 106 -11.47 2.62 14.64
N GLY A 107 -12.59 3.27 14.30
CA GLY A 107 -13.89 2.62 14.14
C GLY A 107 -14.28 1.70 15.30
N LEU A 108 -14.55 0.45 14.97
CA LEU A 108 -14.95 -0.62 15.88
C LEU A 108 -13.78 -1.55 16.26
N SER A 109 -12.55 -1.29 15.79
CA SER A 109 -11.35 -2.04 16.15
C SER A 109 -10.86 -1.72 17.56
N ASP A 110 -10.10 -2.64 18.13
CA ASP A 110 -9.44 -2.42 19.41
C ASP A 110 -8.36 -1.31 19.33
N GLY A 111 -7.83 -0.93 20.49
CA GLY A 111 -6.76 0.05 20.63
C GLY A 111 -7.26 1.49 20.77
N ASP A 112 -6.38 2.37 21.24
CA ASP A 112 -6.74 3.77 21.56
C ASP A 112 -5.99 4.81 20.75
N ILE A 113 -4.96 4.38 20.00
CA ILE A 113 -4.02 5.28 19.35
C ILE A 113 -3.88 4.95 17.87
N VAL A 114 -3.65 5.99 17.09
CA VAL A 114 -3.20 5.93 15.70
C VAL A 114 -1.80 6.50 15.61
N THR A 115 -1.04 6.08 14.61
CA THR A 115 0.36 6.52 14.42
C THR A 115 0.65 6.98 13.01
N LEU A 116 -0.39 7.46 12.32
CA LEU A 116 -0.29 8.05 11.00
C LEU A 116 0.53 7.18 10.02
N GLY A 117 0.33 5.87 10.06
CA GLY A 117 0.90 4.92 9.11
C GLY A 117 1.96 3.99 9.68
N TRP A 118 2.49 4.23 10.88
CA TRP A 118 3.54 3.39 11.46
C TRP A 118 3.02 2.05 11.99
N LYS A 119 2.31 2.04 13.12
CA LYS A 119 1.69 0.83 13.70
C LYS A 119 0.58 0.28 12.81
N GLU A 120 -0.01 1.11 11.96
CA GLU A 120 -0.95 0.68 10.92
C GLU A 120 -0.29 -0.26 9.87
N CYS A 121 1.04 -0.24 9.72
CA CYS A 121 1.74 -1.22 8.88
C CYS A 121 1.56 -2.65 9.40
N ASP A 122 1.60 -2.85 10.71
CA ASP A 122 1.37 -4.18 11.31
C ASP A 122 -0.05 -4.68 11.05
N ASP A 123 -1.02 -3.75 11.09
CA ASP A 123 -2.41 -4.04 10.81
C ASP A 123 -2.59 -4.45 9.34
N LEU A 124 -2.02 -3.69 8.40
CA LEU A 124 -2.04 -4.04 6.98
C LEU A 124 -1.34 -5.37 6.71
N LYS A 125 -0.18 -5.64 7.33
CA LYS A 125 0.52 -6.93 7.19
C LYS A 125 -0.37 -8.10 7.63
N SER A 126 -1.06 -7.98 8.77
CA SER A 126 -2.03 -8.99 9.22
C SER A 126 -3.20 -9.17 8.24
N VAL A 127 -3.69 -8.09 7.62
CA VAL A 127 -4.70 -8.16 6.56
C VAL A 127 -4.17 -8.89 5.32
N LEU A 128 -2.94 -8.60 4.89
CA LEU A 128 -2.31 -9.27 3.75
C LEU A 128 -2.09 -10.77 4.03
N ASP A 129 -1.67 -11.14 5.24
CA ASP A 129 -1.52 -12.53 5.66
C ASP A 129 -2.87 -13.29 5.61
N TYR A 130 -3.94 -12.64 6.10
CA TYR A 130 -5.30 -13.17 6.04
C TYR A 130 -5.79 -13.37 4.59
N LEU A 131 -5.62 -12.36 3.73
CA LEU A 131 -6.11 -12.40 2.35
C LEU A 131 -5.31 -13.35 1.47
N SER A 132 -3.99 -13.41 1.61
CA SER A 132 -3.14 -14.33 0.86
C SER A 132 -3.42 -15.82 1.18
N SER A 133 -3.97 -16.09 2.37
CA SER A 133 -4.41 -17.43 2.78
C SER A 133 -5.84 -17.76 2.30
N ASN A 134 -6.60 -16.78 1.80
CA ASN A 134 -7.99 -16.94 1.41
C ASN A 134 -8.09 -17.47 -0.04
N ARG A 135 -8.69 -18.66 -0.21
CA ARG A 135 -8.79 -19.32 -1.52
C ARG A 135 -9.70 -18.60 -2.52
N ASN A 136 -10.52 -17.65 -2.08
CA ASN A 136 -11.33 -16.84 -2.99
C ASN A 136 -10.56 -15.65 -3.57
N ILE A 137 -9.32 -15.40 -3.13
CA ILE A 137 -8.51 -14.25 -3.55
C ILE A 137 -7.37 -14.71 -4.45
N SER A 138 -7.23 -14.09 -5.62
CA SER A 138 -6.17 -14.42 -6.59
C SER A 138 -4.93 -13.52 -6.48
N SER A 139 -5.14 -12.25 -6.13
CA SER A 139 -4.14 -11.19 -6.16
C SER A 139 -4.62 -10.01 -5.31
N ILE A 140 -3.71 -9.15 -4.88
CA ILE A 140 -4.03 -8.07 -3.94
C ILE A 140 -3.53 -6.73 -4.48
N GLY A 141 -4.43 -5.73 -4.52
CA GLY A 141 -4.10 -4.35 -4.82
C GLY A 141 -4.47 -3.48 -3.62
N LEU A 142 -3.75 -2.38 -3.42
CA LEU A 142 -4.03 -1.47 -2.31
C LEU A 142 -4.65 -0.17 -2.83
N TYR A 143 -5.65 0.34 -2.13
CA TYR A 143 -6.11 1.71 -2.29
C TYR A 143 -6.06 2.39 -0.92
N GLY A 144 -5.01 3.19 -0.71
CA GLY A 144 -4.86 3.99 0.50
C GLY A 144 -5.24 5.45 0.30
N ARG A 145 -5.85 6.04 1.33
CA ARG A 145 -6.12 7.47 1.43
C ARG A 145 -5.37 8.09 2.60
N SER A 146 -4.64 9.18 2.37
CA SER A 146 -3.92 9.93 3.41
C SER A 146 -3.02 9.02 4.26
N MET A 147 -3.33 8.82 5.54
CA MET A 147 -2.68 7.83 6.41
C MET A 147 -2.60 6.44 5.77
N GLY A 148 -3.71 5.92 5.22
CA GLY A 148 -3.73 4.62 4.59
C GLY A 148 -2.82 4.52 3.35
N ALA A 149 -2.61 5.64 2.64
CA ALA A 149 -1.67 5.70 1.52
C ALA A 149 -0.22 5.61 2.00
N ALA A 150 0.12 6.32 3.09
CA ALA A 150 1.42 6.20 3.73
C ALA A 150 1.68 4.77 4.23
N THR A 151 0.69 4.15 4.88
CA THR A 151 0.75 2.74 5.32
C THR A 151 1.02 1.80 4.14
N ALA A 152 0.29 1.97 3.02
CA ALA A 152 0.46 1.17 1.82
C ALA A 152 1.90 1.23 1.29
N MET A 153 2.46 2.45 1.17
CA MET A 153 3.83 2.63 0.69
C MET A 153 4.87 2.01 1.62
N LEU A 154 4.73 2.20 2.93
CA LEU A 154 5.66 1.63 3.92
C LEU A 154 5.68 0.11 3.85
N VAL A 155 4.52 -0.53 3.72
CA VAL A 155 4.42 -2.00 3.56
C VAL A 155 4.89 -2.45 2.18
N ALA A 156 4.62 -1.71 1.12
CA ALA A 156 5.10 -2.05 -0.23
C ALA A 156 6.61 -1.90 -0.41
N ALA A 157 7.28 -1.15 0.47
CA ALA A 157 8.74 -1.09 0.55
C ALA A 157 9.36 -2.21 1.43
N ASP A 158 8.53 -3.03 2.08
CA ASP A 158 8.99 -4.17 2.89
C ASP A 158 9.29 -5.37 1.98
N GLU A 159 10.51 -5.89 2.05
CA GLU A 159 10.97 -7.02 1.23
C GLU A 159 10.17 -8.30 1.46
N SER A 160 9.51 -8.43 2.62
CA SER A 160 8.67 -9.59 2.93
C SER A 160 7.26 -9.48 2.33
N TYR A 161 6.83 -8.30 1.88
CA TYR A 161 5.43 -8.04 1.48
C TYR A 161 5.28 -7.48 0.07
N TYR A 162 6.30 -6.84 -0.52
CA TYR A 162 6.19 -6.19 -1.82
C TYR A 162 5.64 -7.11 -2.92
N HIS A 163 5.99 -8.39 -2.89
CA HIS A 163 5.59 -9.40 -3.89
C HIS A 163 4.11 -9.78 -3.81
N LEU A 164 3.41 -9.44 -2.72
CA LEU A 164 1.97 -9.67 -2.57
C LEU A 164 1.13 -8.56 -3.21
N ILE A 165 1.74 -7.44 -3.62
CA ILE A 165 1.04 -6.22 -4.02
C ILE A 165 1.15 -6.04 -5.53
N SER A 166 0.05 -6.32 -6.24
CA SER A 166 -0.03 -6.21 -7.70
C SER A 166 -0.04 -4.75 -8.18
N GLY A 167 -0.46 -3.81 -7.33
CA GLY A 167 -0.49 -2.38 -7.61
C GLY A 167 -1.08 -1.57 -6.46
N MET A 168 -0.84 -0.26 -6.45
CA MET A 168 -1.32 0.64 -5.40
C MET A 168 -1.89 1.95 -5.92
N VAL A 169 -2.96 2.41 -5.29
CA VAL A 169 -3.47 3.77 -5.41
C VAL A 169 -3.12 4.55 -4.15
N LEU A 170 -2.45 5.68 -4.33
CA LEU A 170 -2.02 6.58 -3.27
C LEU A 170 -2.77 7.89 -3.38
N ASP A 171 -3.91 8.00 -2.69
CA ASP A 171 -4.74 9.21 -2.69
C ASP A 171 -4.35 10.12 -1.53
N SER A 172 -3.91 11.34 -1.86
CA SER A 172 -3.55 12.39 -0.90
C SER A 172 -2.46 11.96 0.09
N CYS A 173 -1.49 11.18 -0.41
CA CYS A 173 -0.35 10.68 0.37
C CYS A 173 0.64 11.81 0.71
N TYR A 174 1.15 11.80 1.94
CA TYR A 174 2.19 12.72 2.38
C TYR A 174 3.57 12.07 2.34
N THR A 175 4.61 12.90 2.23
CA THR A 175 6.01 12.45 2.22
C THR A 175 6.49 12.03 3.60
N SER A 176 6.11 12.77 4.64
CA SER A 176 6.39 12.41 6.03
C SER A 176 5.44 13.15 6.97
N VAL A 177 5.20 12.58 8.15
CA VAL A 177 4.37 13.23 9.19
C VAL A 177 5.03 14.53 9.66
N ARG A 178 6.37 14.53 9.82
CA ARG A 178 7.15 15.73 10.18
C ARG A 178 6.91 16.88 9.20
N GLN A 179 6.90 16.59 7.89
CA GLN A 179 6.69 17.62 6.87
C GLN A 179 5.28 18.21 6.94
N VAL A 180 4.24 17.38 7.06
CA VAL A 180 2.85 17.86 7.20
C VAL A 180 2.69 18.75 8.43
N ILE A 181 3.23 18.32 9.57
CA ILE A 181 3.20 19.11 10.82
C ILE A 181 3.93 20.45 10.63
N SER A 182 5.09 20.44 9.96
CA SER A 182 5.88 21.66 9.72
C SER A 182 5.11 22.65 8.83
N GLU A 183 4.44 22.16 7.78
CA GLU A 183 3.62 22.99 6.87
C GLU A 183 2.39 23.57 7.58
N LEU A 184 1.73 22.78 8.42
CA LEU A 184 0.65 23.26 9.27
C LEU A 184 1.16 24.32 10.25
N ALA A 185 2.28 24.07 10.93
CA ALA A 185 2.90 25.04 11.84
C ALA A 185 3.24 26.35 11.12
N TYR A 186 3.86 26.28 9.94
CA TYR A 186 4.14 27.45 9.10
C TYR A 186 2.87 28.24 8.77
N LYS A 187 1.78 27.55 8.40
CA LYS A 187 0.49 28.19 8.08
C LYS A 187 -0.11 28.99 9.26
N TYR A 188 0.12 28.55 10.50
CA TYR A 188 -0.38 29.22 11.70
C TYR A 188 0.59 30.28 12.25
N VAL A 189 1.90 30.03 12.20
CA VAL A 189 2.94 30.93 12.72
C VAL A 189 3.32 32.03 11.71
N GLY A 190 3.27 31.73 10.41
CA GLY A 190 3.55 32.63 9.27
C GLY A 190 2.67 33.88 9.18
N LYS A 191 1.67 34.01 10.06
CA LYS A 191 0.81 35.20 10.18
C LYS A 191 1.34 36.24 11.18
N ILE A 192 2.48 35.98 11.84
CA ILE A 192 3.08 36.88 12.83
C ILE A 192 4.23 37.68 12.18
N PRO A 193 4.14 39.01 12.05
CA PRO A 193 5.21 39.83 11.48
C PRO A 193 6.47 39.85 12.36
N LEU A 194 7.66 39.94 11.73
CA LEU A 194 8.97 40.30 12.33
C LEU A 194 9.67 39.25 13.24
N VAL A 195 9.40 37.95 13.10
CA VAL A 195 10.06 36.89 13.90
C VAL A 195 10.83 35.91 13.00
N PRO A 196 12.01 35.38 13.38
CA PRO A 196 12.69 34.33 12.64
C PRO A 196 11.83 33.05 12.60
N LEU A 197 11.06 32.92 11.52
CA LEU A 197 10.00 31.92 11.34
C LEU A 197 10.52 30.48 11.37
N GLU A 198 11.70 30.23 10.82
CA GLU A 198 12.22 28.87 10.63
C GLU A 198 12.57 28.19 11.96
N SER A 199 13.34 28.86 12.84
CA SER A 199 13.73 28.28 14.13
C SER A 199 12.53 28.01 15.04
N MET A 200 11.51 28.88 15.02
CA MET A 200 10.29 28.66 15.80
C MET A 200 9.47 27.47 15.32
N ILE A 201 9.47 27.19 14.01
CA ILE A 201 8.74 26.05 13.45
C ILE A 201 9.44 24.76 13.86
N ASP A 202 10.77 24.68 13.74
CA ASP A 202 11.51 23.50 14.18
C ASP A 202 11.30 23.22 15.67
N ASP A 203 11.36 24.25 16.53
CA ASP A 203 11.09 24.10 17.96
C ASP A 203 9.65 23.64 18.25
N ALA A 204 8.67 24.15 17.49
CA ALA A 204 7.27 23.76 17.63
C ALA A 204 7.03 22.31 17.18
N VAL A 205 7.62 21.91 16.06
CA VAL A 205 7.57 20.53 15.53
C VAL A 205 8.23 19.58 16.52
N GLU A 206 9.39 19.94 17.07
CA GLU A 206 10.11 19.12 18.05
C GLU A 206 9.33 19.00 19.37
N SER A 207 8.75 20.10 19.85
CA SER A 207 7.87 20.08 21.03
C SER A 207 6.67 19.17 20.83
N LEU A 208 6.07 19.19 19.63
CA LEU A 208 4.95 18.32 19.28
C LEU A 208 5.38 16.85 19.19
N ARG A 209 6.53 16.58 18.57
CA ARG A 209 7.14 15.25 18.50
C ARG A 209 7.34 14.67 19.91
N VAL A 210 7.95 15.42 20.83
CA VAL A 210 8.16 14.98 22.22
C VAL A 210 6.83 14.70 22.91
N ALA A 211 5.82 15.54 22.70
CA ALA A 211 4.49 15.33 23.25
C ALA A 211 3.86 14.03 22.72
N VAL A 212 3.88 13.80 21.40
CA VAL A 212 3.37 12.56 20.77
C VAL A 212 4.14 11.34 21.28
N LEU A 213 5.47 11.39 21.26
CA LEU A 213 6.34 10.29 21.71
C LEU A 213 6.05 9.90 23.16
N SER A 214 5.91 10.89 24.05
CA SER A 214 5.64 10.66 25.47
C SER A 214 4.27 10.04 25.77
N LYS A 215 3.30 10.17 24.85
CA LYS A 215 1.91 9.73 25.06
C LYS A 215 1.50 8.51 24.24
N ALA A 216 2.13 8.30 23.08
CA ALA A 216 1.71 7.28 22.11
C ALA A 216 2.78 6.21 21.83
N ASP A 217 3.97 6.33 22.44
CA ASP A 217 5.11 5.45 22.18
C ASP A 217 5.34 5.32 20.65
N PHE A 218 5.46 6.49 20.03
CA PHE A 218 5.52 6.67 18.59
C PHE A 218 6.30 7.95 18.26
N ASP A 219 7.34 7.81 17.46
CA ASP A 219 8.07 8.95 16.91
C ASP A 219 7.53 9.28 15.51
N ILE A 220 7.05 10.51 15.33
CA ILE A 220 6.53 10.99 14.04
C ILE A 220 7.55 10.87 12.90
N ASN A 221 8.85 10.82 13.21
CA ASN A 221 9.92 10.67 12.23
C ASN A 221 10.02 9.26 11.64
N PHE A 222 9.38 8.25 12.25
CA PHE A 222 9.35 6.89 11.68
C PHE A 222 8.45 6.77 10.46
N VAL A 223 7.56 7.73 10.25
CA VAL A 223 6.73 7.80 9.04
C VAL A 223 7.39 8.76 8.04
N ASP A 224 8.39 8.23 7.35
CA ASP A 224 9.03 8.87 6.18
C ASP A 224 8.81 8.01 4.94
N VAL A 225 7.75 8.34 4.22
CA VAL A 225 7.30 7.66 3.01
C VAL A 225 8.23 7.97 1.84
N LEU A 226 8.78 9.18 1.80
CA LEU A 226 9.68 9.60 0.72
C LEU A 226 11.00 8.82 0.76
N ALA A 227 11.53 8.55 1.95
CA ALA A 227 12.71 7.73 2.13
C ALA A 227 12.55 6.29 1.59
N VAL A 228 11.33 5.75 1.59
CA VAL A 228 11.08 4.38 1.11
C VAL A 228 10.59 4.32 -0.34
N ALA A 229 10.12 5.43 -0.91
CA ALA A 229 9.57 5.49 -2.27
C ALA A 229 10.45 4.85 -3.36
N PRO A 230 11.80 4.99 -3.35
CA PRO A 230 12.66 4.35 -4.35
C PRO A 230 12.67 2.82 -4.28
N ARG A 231 12.28 2.23 -3.13
CA ARG A 231 12.23 0.77 -2.92
C ARG A 231 10.88 0.16 -3.35
N CYS A 232 9.84 0.98 -3.51
CA CYS A 232 8.54 0.52 -4.00
C CYS A 232 8.61 0.23 -5.50
N SER A 233 8.35 -1.00 -5.91
CA SER A 233 8.48 -1.46 -7.31
C SER A 233 7.15 -1.75 -8.01
N CYS A 234 6.08 -2.04 -7.27
CA CYS A 234 4.76 -2.30 -7.84
C CYS A 234 4.21 -1.05 -8.56
N PRO A 235 3.37 -1.21 -9.61
CA PRO A 235 2.76 -0.07 -10.28
C PRO A 235 1.95 0.80 -9.32
N CYS A 236 2.05 2.12 -9.47
CA CYS A 236 1.36 3.07 -8.61
C CYS A 236 0.58 4.14 -9.40
N LEU A 237 -0.64 4.44 -8.95
CA LEU A 237 -1.40 5.62 -9.32
C LEU A 237 -1.46 6.59 -8.13
N ILE A 238 -0.92 7.78 -8.30
CA ILE A 238 -0.93 8.84 -7.30
C ILE A 238 -2.09 9.79 -7.60
N GLY A 239 -3.04 9.91 -6.69
CA GLY A 239 -4.14 10.87 -6.77
C GLY A 239 -3.93 12.01 -5.77
N HIS A 240 -4.19 13.26 -6.16
CA HIS A 240 -4.12 14.38 -5.21
C HIS A 240 -5.15 15.46 -5.54
N ALA A 241 -5.82 15.98 -4.51
CA ALA A 241 -6.78 17.05 -4.67
C ALA A 241 -6.06 18.42 -4.78
N SER A 242 -6.40 19.25 -5.77
CA SER A 242 -5.68 20.49 -6.07
C SER A 242 -5.75 21.51 -4.94
N ASP A 243 -6.84 21.53 -4.19
CA ASP A 243 -7.10 22.49 -3.12
C ASP A 243 -6.84 21.89 -1.74
N ASP A 244 -6.12 20.77 -1.66
CA ASP A 244 -5.75 20.14 -0.40
C ASP A 244 -4.88 21.07 0.45
N GLN A 245 -5.45 21.50 1.57
CA GLN A 245 -4.85 22.41 2.54
C GLN A 245 -4.25 21.70 3.76
N LEU A 246 -4.43 20.37 3.85
CA LEU A 246 -3.87 19.54 4.91
C LEU A 246 -2.59 18.86 4.44
N VAL A 247 -2.61 18.25 3.26
CA VAL A 247 -1.45 17.67 2.59
C VAL A 247 -1.27 18.39 1.28
N LEU A 248 -0.26 19.25 1.18
CA LEU A 248 -0.03 20.03 -0.04
C LEU A 248 0.26 19.11 -1.25
N SER A 249 -0.22 19.50 -2.43
CA SER A 249 0.00 18.75 -3.69
C SER A 249 1.48 18.55 -4.07
N SER A 250 2.38 19.35 -3.48
CA SER A 250 3.83 19.18 -3.61
C SER A 250 4.31 17.82 -3.08
N HIS A 251 3.60 17.22 -2.12
CA HIS A 251 3.90 15.88 -1.62
C HIS A 251 3.73 14.82 -2.71
N ALA A 252 2.60 14.81 -3.41
CA ALA A 252 2.35 13.88 -4.52
C ALA A 252 3.41 14.01 -5.61
N GLN A 253 3.83 15.23 -5.95
CA GLN A 253 4.90 15.43 -6.93
C GLN A 253 6.25 14.88 -6.45
N LYS A 254 6.63 15.12 -5.19
CA LYS A 254 7.87 14.58 -4.62
C LYS A 254 7.86 13.05 -4.61
N ILE A 255 6.75 12.44 -4.18
CA ILE A 255 6.57 10.99 -4.20
C ILE A 255 6.70 10.47 -5.63
N PHE A 256 5.98 11.07 -6.59
CA PHE A 256 6.06 10.69 -8.01
C PHE A 256 7.51 10.74 -8.51
N GLN A 257 8.28 11.78 -8.21
CA GLN A 257 9.67 11.90 -8.66
C GLN A 257 10.58 10.79 -8.12
N HIS A 258 10.35 10.34 -6.87
CA HIS A 258 11.25 9.38 -6.19
C HIS A 258 10.76 7.93 -6.24
N TYR A 259 9.51 7.70 -6.63
CA TYR A 259 8.92 6.35 -6.64
C TYR A 259 9.65 5.44 -7.63
N GLY A 260 10.06 4.26 -7.17
CA GLY A 260 10.94 3.34 -7.92
C GLY A 260 10.26 2.60 -9.08
N GLY A 261 8.98 2.25 -8.93
CA GLY A 261 8.21 1.49 -9.91
C GLY A 261 7.56 2.32 -11.03
N ARG A 262 6.75 1.65 -11.85
CA ARG A 262 5.84 2.32 -12.80
C ARG A 262 4.90 3.21 -12.01
N LYS A 263 4.69 4.44 -12.49
CA LYS A 263 3.95 5.47 -11.77
C LYS A 263 3.13 6.33 -12.71
N GLU A 264 1.94 6.70 -12.25
CA GLU A 264 1.03 7.66 -12.87
C GLU A 264 0.60 8.66 -11.80
N ILE A 265 0.25 9.88 -12.21
CA ILE A 265 -0.26 10.92 -11.30
C ILE A 265 -1.49 11.58 -11.90
N ASN A 266 -2.53 11.77 -11.09
CA ASN A 266 -3.72 12.53 -11.41
C ASN A 266 -3.97 13.57 -10.31
N VAL A 267 -4.03 14.84 -10.72
CA VAL A 267 -4.44 15.95 -9.85
C VAL A 267 -5.85 16.38 -10.26
N PHE A 268 -6.77 16.36 -9.31
CA PHE A 268 -8.19 16.63 -9.54
C PHE A 268 -8.71 17.74 -8.61
N GLN A 269 -9.84 18.34 -8.97
CA GLN A 269 -10.47 19.41 -8.17
C GLN A 269 -11.03 18.89 -6.85
N GLY A 270 -10.95 19.70 -5.79
CA GLY A 270 -11.43 19.39 -4.44
C GLY A 270 -10.35 19.52 -3.37
N ASP A 271 -10.72 19.18 -2.13
CA ASP A 271 -9.83 19.21 -0.96
C ASP A 271 -9.54 17.80 -0.40
N HIS A 272 -8.83 17.75 0.74
CA HIS A 272 -8.44 16.50 1.40
C HIS A 272 -9.62 15.56 1.65
N ASN A 273 -10.78 16.11 2.01
CA ASN A 273 -11.94 15.37 2.51
C ASN A 273 -13.06 15.23 1.48
N SER A 274 -13.02 16.00 0.40
CA SER A 274 -14.00 16.00 -0.69
C SER A 274 -14.22 14.61 -1.28
N ILE A 275 -15.46 14.31 -1.68
CA ILE A 275 -15.77 13.13 -2.47
C ILE A 275 -14.96 13.20 -3.76
N ARG A 276 -14.29 12.10 -4.12
CA ARG A 276 -13.46 12.07 -5.32
C ARG A 276 -14.32 12.09 -6.59
N PRO A 277 -13.91 12.81 -7.66
CA PRO A 277 -14.64 12.83 -8.92
C PRO A 277 -14.83 11.42 -9.50
N SER A 278 -15.92 11.21 -10.23
CA SER A 278 -16.20 9.93 -10.91
C SER A 278 -15.06 9.52 -11.82
N GLU A 279 -14.47 10.47 -12.55
CA GLU A 279 -13.40 10.22 -13.51
C GLU A 279 -12.15 9.66 -12.83
N PHE A 280 -11.84 10.16 -11.62
CA PHE A 280 -10.73 9.62 -10.82
C PHE A 280 -11.05 8.22 -10.29
N ARG A 281 -12.28 7.99 -9.83
CA ARG A 281 -12.71 6.65 -9.38
C ARG A 281 -12.67 5.63 -10.52
N ASP A 282 -13.13 6.00 -11.70
CA ASP A 282 -13.10 5.14 -12.89
C ASP A 282 -11.64 4.83 -13.30
N GLN A 283 -10.75 5.82 -13.23
CA GLN A 283 -9.32 5.61 -13.46
C GLN A 283 -8.71 4.65 -12.44
N VAL A 284 -9.07 4.79 -11.16
CA VAL A 284 -8.61 3.90 -10.07
C VAL A 284 -9.02 2.45 -10.34
N VAL A 285 -10.28 2.23 -10.72
CA VAL A 285 -10.80 0.91 -11.08
C VAL A 285 -10.03 0.33 -12.25
N GLN A 286 -9.91 1.09 -13.35
CA GLN A 286 -9.20 0.67 -14.56
C GLN A 286 -7.72 0.36 -14.28
N PHE A 287 -7.05 1.21 -13.51
CA PHE A 287 -5.65 1.04 -13.15
C PHE A 287 -5.41 -0.28 -12.39
N LEU A 288 -6.20 -0.54 -11.35
CA LEU A 288 -6.06 -1.77 -10.56
C LEU A 288 -6.43 -3.02 -11.37
N GLN A 289 -7.47 -2.95 -12.23
CA GLN A 289 -7.76 -4.03 -13.17
C GLN A 289 -6.56 -4.38 -14.06
N ASP A 290 -5.87 -3.38 -14.59
CA ASP A 290 -4.72 -3.59 -15.45
C ASP A 290 -3.52 -4.15 -14.68
N CYS A 291 -3.31 -3.71 -13.44
CA CYS A 291 -2.34 -4.32 -12.52
C CYS A 291 -2.62 -5.82 -12.34
N PHE A 292 -3.86 -6.20 -12.02
CA PHE A 292 -4.23 -7.60 -11.81
C PHE A 292 -4.07 -8.46 -13.07
N LYS A 293 -4.46 -7.95 -14.24
CA LYS A 293 -4.27 -8.66 -15.52
C LYS A 293 -2.80 -8.90 -15.83
N ASN A 294 -1.92 -7.95 -15.50
CA ASN A 294 -0.49 -8.07 -15.74
C ASN A 294 0.19 -9.04 -14.77
N ASP A 295 -0.25 -9.06 -13.50
CA ASP A 295 0.25 -9.99 -12.49
C ASP A 295 -0.03 -11.45 -12.89
N VAL A 296 -1.25 -11.75 -13.36
CA VAL A 296 -1.61 -13.08 -13.90
C VAL A 296 -0.71 -13.49 -15.08
N LYS A 297 -0.37 -12.56 -15.97
CA LYS A 297 0.54 -12.84 -17.11
C LYS A 297 1.96 -13.15 -16.64
N GLN A 298 2.47 -12.42 -15.65
CA GLN A 298 3.81 -12.65 -15.10
C GLN A 298 3.89 -14.02 -14.40
N GLN A 299 2.91 -14.34 -13.55
CA GLN A 299 2.83 -15.65 -12.88
C GLN A 299 2.65 -16.81 -13.88
N GLY A 300 1.93 -16.60 -14.99
CA GLY A 300 1.80 -17.58 -16.06
C GLY A 300 3.08 -17.78 -16.88
N ALA A 301 3.85 -16.71 -17.11
CA ALA A 301 5.12 -16.76 -17.83
C ALA A 301 6.21 -17.48 -17.02
N GLU A 302 6.25 -17.28 -15.70
CA GLU A 302 7.19 -17.98 -14.80
C GLU A 302 6.89 -19.49 -14.67
N LYS A 303 5.61 -19.88 -14.82
CA LYS A 303 5.16 -21.28 -14.74
C LYS A 303 5.24 -22.05 -16.06
N SER A 304 5.52 -21.39 -17.19
CA SER A 304 5.75 -22.08 -18.46
C SER A 304 7.15 -22.73 -18.45
N PRO A 305 7.30 -24.03 -18.75
CA PRO A 305 8.62 -24.65 -18.77
C PRO A 305 9.48 -23.91 -19.78
N ARG A 306 10.63 -23.37 -19.34
CA ARG A 306 11.69 -22.97 -20.25
C ARG A 306 11.92 -24.17 -21.14
N LYS A 307 11.59 -24.06 -22.44
CA LYS A 307 12.12 -24.99 -23.43
C LYS A 307 13.63 -24.91 -23.27
N GLU A 308 14.22 -25.95 -22.69
CA GLU A 308 15.65 -26.16 -22.72
C GLU A 308 16.05 -26.03 -24.18
N GLN A 309 16.70 -24.91 -24.53
CA GLN A 309 17.55 -24.91 -25.69
C GLN A 309 18.64 -25.92 -25.35
N GLN A 310 18.45 -27.12 -25.86
CA GLN A 310 19.42 -28.19 -25.88
C GLN A 310 20.60 -27.68 -26.71
N THR A 311 21.46 -26.87 -26.08
CA THR A 311 22.81 -26.62 -26.58
C THR A 311 23.52 -27.95 -26.46
N SER A 312 23.60 -28.66 -27.59
CA SER A 312 24.47 -29.82 -27.74
C SER A 312 25.87 -29.45 -27.28
N LEU A 313 26.28 -29.98 -26.13
CA LEU A 313 27.67 -29.98 -25.70
C LEU A 313 28.49 -30.67 -26.81
N PRO A 314 29.59 -30.06 -27.30
CA PRO A 314 30.50 -30.77 -28.18
C PRO A 314 31.14 -31.92 -27.40
N THR A 315 31.13 -33.10 -28.02
CA THR A 315 31.78 -34.32 -27.55
C THR A 315 33.26 -34.04 -27.23
N PRO A 316 33.81 -34.52 -26.11
CA PRO A 316 35.24 -34.33 -25.83
C PRO A 316 36.06 -35.12 -26.85
N THR A 317 36.85 -34.39 -27.64
CA THR A 317 37.88 -34.97 -28.52
C THR A 317 38.96 -35.66 -27.69
N SER A 318 39.33 -36.87 -28.12
CA SER A 318 40.37 -37.71 -27.52
C SER A 318 41.71 -36.98 -27.38
N PRO A 319 42.54 -37.29 -26.37
CA PRO A 319 43.85 -36.67 -26.20
C PRO A 319 44.82 -37.09 -27.32
N PRO A 320 45.75 -36.20 -27.73
CA PRO A 320 46.72 -36.50 -28.77
C PRO A 320 47.76 -37.54 -28.31
N ALA A 321 48.23 -38.36 -29.26
CA ALA A 321 49.23 -39.40 -29.04
C ALA A 321 50.59 -38.82 -28.60
N PRO A 322 51.36 -39.54 -27.75
CA PRO A 322 52.66 -39.07 -27.27
C PRO A 322 53.70 -39.04 -28.40
N ALA A 323 54.56 -38.02 -28.36
CA ALA A 323 55.64 -37.81 -29.32
C ALA A 323 56.71 -38.92 -29.25
N PRO A 324 57.33 -39.31 -30.38
CA PRO A 324 58.34 -40.36 -30.42
C PRO A 324 59.65 -39.91 -29.75
N ALA A 325 60.28 -40.84 -29.03
CA ALA A 325 61.55 -40.63 -28.33
C ALA A 325 62.73 -40.40 -29.31
N PRO A 326 63.72 -39.57 -28.96
CA PRO A 326 64.89 -39.31 -29.80
C PRO A 326 65.83 -40.52 -29.87
N ALA A 327 66.41 -40.74 -31.07
CA ALA A 327 67.32 -41.83 -31.36
C ALA A 327 68.66 -41.72 -30.60
N PRO A 328 69.27 -42.84 -30.17
CA PRO A 328 70.55 -42.84 -29.46
C PRO A 328 71.73 -42.52 -30.40
N ALA A 329 72.69 -41.73 -29.89
CA ALA A 329 73.92 -41.39 -30.58
C ALA A 329 74.87 -42.59 -30.72
N PRO A 330 75.65 -42.68 -31.81
CA PRO A 330 76.51 -43.83 -32.09
C PRO A 330 77.75 -43.87 -31.18
N ALA A 331 78.12 -45.08 -30.76
CA ALA A 331 79.32 -45.37 -29.97
C ALA A 331 80.61 -45.15 -30.79
N PRO A 332 81.71 -44.72 -30.16
CA PRO A 332 83.03 -44.69 -30.80
C PRO A 332 83.59 -46.11 -30.94
N ALA A 333 84.25 -46.38 -32.07
CA ALA A 333 84.95 -47.63 -32.39
C ALA A 333 86.47 -47.39 -32.46
N PRO A 334 87.30 -48.44 -32.50
CA PRO A 334 87.33 -49.66 -31.69
C PRO A 334 88.24 -49.56 -30.46
#